data_AF-S6VX00-F1
#
_entry.id   AF-S6VX00-F1
#
_cell.length_a   1.000
_cell.length_b   1.000
_cell.length_c   1.000
_cell.angle_alpha   90.00
_cell.angle_beta   90.00
_cell.angle_gamma   90.00
#
_symmetry.space_group_name_H-M   'P 1'
#
loop_
_entity.id
_entity.type
_entity.pdbx_description
1 polymer ?
#
loop_
_entity_poly.entity_id
_entity_poly.type
_entity_poly.pdbx_seq_one_letter_code
_entity_poly.pdbx_strand_id
1 'polypeptide(L)'
;SESGSHSARFGEIEQRGAALTPKGRELYDRLLNEARDELGEFPNEANAVRYAGLLEKAFQSFPDTHDEMRAQGLAYFRYFPTEPGVAARASGTLQQLIEAGHVRFEPLVYEDFLPVSAAGIFQSNLGDNAQAHYATNSNRQDFERALGRGTLDELALYADTQRRSLEDCAEVLELNES
;
A
#
# COMPACT_ATOMS: atom_id res chain seq x y z
N SER A 1 39.88 -1.54 35.03
CA SER A 1 38.41 -1.52 35.11
C SER A 1 37.88 -1.41 33.70
N GLU A 2 37.31 -2.47 33.14
CA GLU A 2 36.61 -2.37 31.86
C GLU A 2 35.21 -1.76 32.12
N SER A 3 34.89 -0.68 31.40
CA SER A 3 33.57 -0.05 31.44
C SER A 3 32.60 -0.84 30.56
N GLY A 4 31.51 -1.36 31.14
CA GLY A 4 30.42 -1.96 30.37
C GLY A 4 29.63 -0.91 29.58
N SER A 5 28.98 -1.34 28.49
CA SER A 5 28.07 -0.51 27.69
C SER A 5 26.62 -0.94 27.87
N HIS A 6 25.69 0.02 27.82
CA HIS A 6 24.24 -0.23 27.81
C HIS A 6 23.68 -0.15 26.39
N SER A 7 22.71 -1.00 26.07
CA SER A 7 21.94 -0.94 24.81
C SER A 7 20.45 -0.96 25.13
N ALA A 8 19.69 -0.10 24.46
CA ALA A 8 18.23 -0.12 24.51
C ALA A 8 17.65 -1.13 23.51
N ARG A 9 16.42 -1.58 23.76
CA ARG A 9 15.61 -2.40 22.84
C ARG A 9 14.26 -1.72 22.68
N PHE A 10 13.81 -1.54 21.45
CA PHE A 10 12.54 -0.90 21.12
C PHE A 10 11.57 -1.95 20.59
N GLY A 11 10.30 -1.84 20.99
CA GLY A 11 9.21 -2.59 20.37
C GLY A 11 8.55 -1.74 19.29
N GLU A 12 7.84 -2.41 18.37
CA GLU A 12 7.08 -1.79 17.29
C GLU A 12 5.67 -2.39 17.24
N ILE A 13 4.70 -1.59 16.82
CA ILE A 13 3.31 -2.00 16.59
C ILE A 13 2.86 -1.48 15.23
N GLU A 14 2.12 -2.29 14.48
CA GLU A 14 1.62 -1.95 13.15
C GLU A 14 0.14 -2.34 12.98
N GLN A 15 -0.53 -1.62 12.08
CA GLN A 15 -1.85 -1.97 11.55
C GLN A 15 -1.74 -2.03 10.03
N ARG A 16 -2.17 -3.15 9.43
CA ARG A 16 -2.10 -3.36 7.98
C ARG A 16 -3.41 -2.92 7.30
N GLY A 17 -3.27 -2.11 6.26
CA GLY A 17 -4.37 -1.60 5.44
C GLY A 17 -4.41 -2.26 4.05
N ALA A 18 -5.03 -1.58 3.07
CA ALA A 18 -5.10 -2.06 1.70
C ALA A 18 -3.79 -1.88 0.93
N ALA A 19 -3.41 -2.85 0.09
CA ALA A 19 -2.31 -2.74 -0.84
C ALA A 19 -2.65 -1.77 -1.98
N LEU A 20 -1.84 -0.72 -2.15
CA LEU A 20 -2.06 0.31 -3.17
C LEU A 20 -1.53 -0.11 -4.54
N THR A 21 -2.20 0.33 -5.60
CA THR A 21 -1.67 0.27 -6.97
C THR A 21 -0.56 1.31 -7.14
N PRO A 22 0.22 1.29 -8.24
CA PRO A 22 1.14 2.39 -8.56
C PRO A 22 0.46 3.77 -8.50
N LYS A 23 -0.76 3.89 -9.05
CA LYS A 23 -1.56 5.12 -9.00
C LYS A 23 -1.95 5.53 -7.58
N GLY A 24 -2.38 4.57 -6.76
CA GLY A 24 -2.69 4.84 -5.35
C GLY A 24 -1.45 5.25 -4.55
N ARG A 25 -0.31 4.62 -4.84
CA ARG A 25 0.96 4.95 -4.21
C ARG A 25 1.46 6.35 -4.60
N GLU A 26 1.34 6.73 -5.87
CA GLU A 26 1.64 8.09 -6.33
C GLU A 26 0.78 9.15 -5.64
N LEU A 27 -0.52 8.86 -5.42
CA LEU A 27 -1.40 9.74 -4.65
C LEU A 27 -0.95 9.82 -3.18
N TYR A 28 -0.71 8.67 -2.54
CA TYR A 28 -0.22 8.60 -1.16
C TYR A 28 1.07 9.43 -0.97
N ASP A 29 2.07 9.21 -1.83
CA ASP A 29 3.37 9.88 -1.75
C ASP A 29 3.23 11.40 -1.95
N ARG A 30 2.32 11.83 -2.85
CA ARG A 30 2.03 13.25 -3.06
C ARG A 30 1.44 13.91 -1.81
N LEU A 31 0.38 13.33 -1.25
CA LEU A 31 -0.31 13.89 -0.07
C LEU A 31 0.61 13.88 1.17
N LEU A 32 1.43 12.83 1.32
CA LEU A 32 2.45 12.78 2.36
C LEU A 32 3.49 13.91 2.22
N ASN A 33 3.91 14.20 1.00
CA ASN A 33 4.86 15.29 0.73
C ASN A 33 4.21 16.66 0.93
N GLU A 34 2.94 16.86 0.54
CA GLU A 34 2.21 18.10 0.80
C GLU A 34 2.15 18.41 2.31
N ALA A 35 1.87 17.42 3.16
CA ALA A 35 1.87 17.60 4.61
C ALA A 35 3.27 17.93 5.17
N ARG A 36 4.32 17.37 4.60
CA ARG A 36 5.73 17.65 5.00
C ARG A 36 6.17 19.05 4.56
N ASP A 37 5.82 19.44 3.36
CA ASP A 37 6.11 20.77 2.82
C ASP A 37 5.38 21.84 3.62
N GLU A 38 4.12 21.60 4.00
CA GLU A 38 3.36 22.50 4.88
C GLU A 38 3.93 22.53 6.31
N LEU A 39 4.49 21.43 6.81
CA LEU A 39 5.16 21.41 8.12
C LEU A 39 6.39 22.31 8.15
N GLY A 40 7.15 22.35 7.04
CA GLY A 40 8.34 23.20 6.85
C GLY A 40 9.57 22.81 7.66
N GLU A 41 9.51 21.71 8.40
CA GLU A 41 10.58 21.15 9.22
C GLU A 41 10.42 19.63 9.36
N PHE A 42 11.39 18.95 9.96
CA PHE A 42 11.30 17.50 10.15
C PHE A 42 10.26 17.10 11.21
N PRO A 43 9.40 16.09 10.95
CA PRO A 43 8.54 15.52 11.97
C PRO A 43 9.35 14.98 13.15
N ASN A 44 8.98 15.39 14.36
CA ASN A 44 9.59 14.99 15.62
C ASN A 44 8.56 15.05 16.76
N GLU A 45 8.95 14.63 17.96
CA GLU A 45 8.04 14.60 19.12
C GLU A 45 7.46 15.98 19.48
N ALA A 46 8.22 17.06 19.30
CA ALA A 46 7.78 18.41 19.65
C ALA A 46 6.71 18.97 18.69
N ASN A 47 6.71 18.53 17.42
CA ASN A 47 5.73 18.97 16.42
C ASN A 47 4.71 17.88 16.03
N ALA A 48 4.69 16.74 16.74
CA ALA A 48 3.87 15.58 16.42
C ALA A 48 2.37 15.91 16.27
N VAL A 49 1.80 16.70 17.18
CA VAL A 49 0.37 17.11 17.12
C VAL A 49 0.10 17.95 15.87
N ARG A 50 1.00 18.87 15.52
CA ARG A 50 0.86 19.72 14.33
C ARG A 50 0.97 18.87 13.06
N TYR A 51 1.98 17.99 13.01
CA TYR A 51 2.19 17.10 11.87
C TYR A 51 1.01 16.14 11.64
N ALA A 52 0.43 15.59 12.72
CA ALA A 52 -0.77 14.75 12.62
C ALA A 52 -1.96 15.51 12.01
N GLY A 53 -2.21 16.75 12.42
CA GLY A 53 -3.28 17.57 11.84
C GLY A 53 -3.03 17.94 10.36
N LEU A 54 -1.77 18.16 9.97
CA LEU A 54 -1.40 18.40 8.57
C LEU A 54 -1.59 17.15 7.71
N LEU A 55 -1.23 15.98 8.22
CA LEU A 55 -1.49 14.70 7.57
C LEU A 55 -2.99 14.49 7.37
N GLU A 56 -3.80 14.66 8.43
CA GLU A 56 -5.26 14.51 8.34
C GLU A 56 -5.84 15.43 7.28
N LYS A 57 -5.44 16.71 7.26
CA LYS A 57 -5.86 17.69 6.27
C LYS A 57 -5.49 17.29 4.83
N ALA A 58 -4.24 16.91 4.59
CA ALA A 58 -3.78 16.53 3.26
C ALA A 58 -4.48 15.26 2.76
N PHE A 59 -4.63 14.26 3.63
CA PHE A 59 -5.22 12.98 3.29
C PHE A 59 -6.75 13.00 3.10
N GLN A 60 -7.44 14.13 3.35
CA GLN A 60 -8.83 14.33 2.91
C GLN A 60 -9.00 14.16 1.39
N SER A 61 -7.93 14.33 0.61
CA SER A 61 -7.94 14.11 -0.85
C SER A 61 -7.75 12.63 -1.24
N PHE A 62 -7.52 11.74 -0.28
CA PHE A 62 -7.47 10.30 -0.50
C PHE A 62 -8.87 9.71 -0.27
N PRO A 63 -9.47 8.97 -1.23
CA PRO A 63 -10.79 8.38 -1.03
C PRO A 63 -10.83 7.41 0.15
N ASP A 64 -11.81 7.59 1.04
CA ASP A 64 -11.92 6.86 2.32
C ASP A 64 -12.95 5.70 2.28
N THR A 65 -13.38 5.32 1.07
CA THR A 65 -14.26 4.16 0.88
C THR A 65 -13.63 3.16 -0.09
N HIS A 66 -13.80 1.87 0.21
CA HIS A 66 -13.30 0.79 -0.65
C HIS A 66 -13.91 0.85 -2.06
N ASP A 67 -15.18 1.26 -2.19
CA ASP A 67 -15.83 1.43 -3.49
C ASP A 67 -15.14 2.50 -4.34
N GLU A 68 -14.86 3.69 -3.77
CA GLU A 68 -14.18 4.76 -4.50
C GLU A 68 -12.74 4.38 -4.82
N MET A 69 -12.02 3.78 -3.87
CA MET A 69 -10.66 3.29 -4.10
C MET A 69 -10.61 2.26 -5.23
N ARG A 70 -11.56 1.33 -5.28
CA ARG A 70 -11.70 0.34 -6.36
C ARG A 70 -12.03 1.01 -7.69
N ALA A 71 -13.06 1.84 -7.73
CA ALA A 71 -13.53 2.50 -8.94
C ALA A 71 -12.45 3.40 -9.56
N GLN A 72 -11.62 4.03 -8.73
CA GLN A 72 -10.51 4.86 -9.17
C GLN A 72 -9.20 4.08 -9.40
N GLY A 73 -9.17 2.78 -9.12
CA GLY A 73 -7.99 1.93 -9.28
C GLY A 73 -6.82 2.31 -8.36
N LEU A 74 -7.11 2.72 -7.12
CA LEU A 74 -6.12 3.16 -6.14
C LEU A 74 -5.60 2.02 -5.25
N ALA A 75 -6.37 0.96 -5.07
CA ALA A 75 -5.97 -0.22 -4.32
C ALA A 75 -6.27 -1.50 -5.09
N TYR A 76 -5.59 -2.57 -4.71
CA TYR A 76 -5.87 -3.91 -5.19
C TYR A 76 -6.99 -4.55 -4.36
N PHE A 77 -7.81 -5.37 -5.01
CA PHE A 77 -8.97 -6.03 -4.43
C PHE A 77 -9.03 -7.49 -4.80
N ARG A 78 -9.64 -8.30 -3.94
CA ARG A 78 -10.11 -9.65 -4.28
C ARG A 78 -11.59 -9.61 -4.55
N TYR A 79 -12.00 -10.33 -5.58
CA TYR A 79 -13.39 -10.48 -5.98
C TYR A 79 -13.87 -11.88 -5.65
N PHE A 80 -15.15 -11.99 -5.28
CA PHE A 80 -15.76 -13.25 -4.92
C PHE A 80 -17.16 -13.32 -5.56
N PRO A 81 -17.49 -14.41 -6.26
CA PRO A 81 -18.86 -14.64 -6.72
C PRO A 81 -19.74 -14.87 -5.50
N THR A 82 -20.98 -14.39 -5.55
CA THR A 82 -21.96 -14.61 -4.50
C THR A 82 -22.92 -15.73 -4.88
N GLU A 83 -23.54 -16.39 -3.90
CA GLU A 83 -24.56 -17.41 -4.17
C GLU A 83 -25.70 -16.88 -5.06
N PRO A 84 -26.25 -15.66 -4.86
CA PRO A 84 -27.21 -15.08 -5.79
C PRO A 84 -26.67 -14.92 -7.22
N GLY A 85 -25.40 -14.52 -7.39
CA GLY A 85 -24.78 -14.37 -8.71
C GLY A 85 -24.72 -15.68 -9.48
N VAL A 86 -24.31 -16.75 -8.81
CA VAL A 86 -24.25 -18.10 -9.39
C VAL A 86 -25.64 -18.61 -9.74
N ALA A 87 -26.61 -18.49 -8.82
CA ALA A 87 -27.97 -18.97 -9.03
C ALA A 87 -28.69 -18.24 -10.18
N ALA A 88 -28.44 -16.95 -10.35
CA ALA A 88 -29.03 -16.13 -11.41
C ALA A 88 -28.39 -16.35 -12.78
N ARG A 89 -27.24 -17.05 -12.86
CA ARG A 89 -26.36 -17.05 -14.04
C ARG A 89 -26.10 -15.61 -14.51
N ALA A 90 -25.73 -14.78 -13.55
CA ALA A 90 -25.60 -13.35 -13.75
C ALA A 90 -24.57 -13.06 -14.85
N SER A 91 -24.88 -12.10 -15.70
CA SER A 91 -23.98 -11.63 -16.76
C SER A 91 -23.97 -10.11 -16.79
N GLY A 92 -22.89 -9.55 -17.32
CA GLY A 92 -22.68 -8.11 -17.40
C GLY A 92 -21.25 -7.72 -17.08
N THR A 93 -21.03 -6.42 -17.01
CA THR A 93 -19.76 -5.85 -16.56
C THR A 93 -19.55 -6.10 -15.07
N LEU A 94 -18.30 -6.12 -14.62
CA LEU A 94 -17.94 -6.27 -13.21
C LEU A 94 -18.71 -5.29 -12.30
N GLN A 95 -18.84 -4.02 -12.73
CA GLN A 95 -19.57 -3.00 -11.97
C GLN A 95 -21.04 -3.35 -11.78
N GLN A 96 -21.72 -3.81 -12.83
CA GLN A 96 -23.12 -4.22 -12.77
C GLN A 96 -23.31 -5.45 -11.87
N LEU A 97 -22.37 -6.40 -11.93
CA LEU A 97 -22.38 -7.58 -11.07
C LEU A 97 -22.19 -7.21 -9.59
N ILE A 98 -21.36 -6.22 -9.30
CA ILE A 98 -21.17 -5.69 -7.93
C ILE A 98 -22.44 -4.98 -7.44
N GLU A 99 -23.00 -4.07 -8.24
CA GLU A 99 -24.22 -3.31 -7.90
C GLU A 99 -25.43 -4.23 -7.68
N ALA A 100 -25.52 -5.32 -8.44
CA ALA A 100 -26.55 -6.34 -8.28
C ALA A 100 -26.27 -7.34 -7.12
N GLY A 101 -25.14 -7.21 -6.44
CA GLY A 101 -24.74 -8.12 -5.36
C GLY A 101 -24.36 -9.52 -5.83
N HIS A 102 -24.07 -9.71 -7.11
CA HIS A 102 -23.64 -10.98 -7.72
C HIS A 102 -22.13 -11.23 -7.58
N VAL A 103 -21.36 -10.16 -7.41
CA VAL A 103 -19.94 -10.19 -7.03
C VAL A 103 -19.76 -9.29 -5.82
N ARG A 104 -19.04 -9.77 -4.81
CA ARG A 104 -18.56 -8.94 -3.69
C ARG A 104 -17.06 -8.77 -3.82
N PHE A 105 -16.51 -7.74 -3.18
CA PHE A 105 -15.08 -7.49 -3.18
C PHE A 105 -14.58 -7.08 -1.80
N GLU A 106 -13.30 -7.35 -1.54
CA GLU A 106 -12.59 -6.96 -0.31
C GLU A 106 -11.20 -6.43 -0.68
N PRO A 107 -10.66 -5.45 0.06
CA PRO A 107 -9.29 -4.96 -0.20
C PRO A 107 -8.27 -6.08 0.02
N LEU A 108 -7.24 -6.13 -0.83
CA LEU A 108 -6.06 -6.94 -0.56
C LEU A 108 -5.27 -6.29 0.57
N VAL A 109 -4.93 -7.07 1.59
CA VAL A 109 -4.10 -6.58 2.71
C VAL A 109 -2.67 -6.31 2.20
N TYR A 110 -2.10 -5.19 2.63
CA TYR A 110 -0.70 -4.84 2.35
C TYR A 110 0.23 -5.67 3.22
N GLU A 111 1.09 -6.47 2.57
CA GLU A 111 2.00 -7.41 3.22
C GLU A 111 3.45 -6.94 3.32
N ASP A 112 3.78 -5.80 2.72
CA ASP A 112 5.12 -5.22 2.72
C ASP A 112 5.29 -4.13 3.80
N PHE A 113 6.33 -3.32 3.69
CA PHE A 113 6.69 -2.29 4.64
C PHE A 113 6.65 -0.90 4.00
N LEU A 114 6.25 0.10 4.78
CA LEU A 114 6.40 1.50 4.35
C LEU A 114 7.88 1.79 4.07
N PRO A 115 8.19 2.56 3.02
CA PRO A 115 9.57 2.92 2.67
C PRO A 115 10.25 3.84 3.70
N VAL A 116 9.50 4.32 4.70
CA VAL A 116 9.98 5.23 5.75
C VAL A 116 9.84 4.54 7.09
N SER A 117 10.93 4.49 7.86
CA SER A 117 10.93 3.78 9.15
C SER A 117 10.15 4.52 10.23
N ALA A 118 9.34 3.78 11.00
CA ALA A 118 8.61 4.31 12.15
C ALA A 118 9.52 4.85 13.28
N ALA A 119 10.75 4.33 13.40
CA ALA A 119 11.65 4.68 14.51
C ALA A 119 12.64 5.82 14.23
N GLY A 120 12.63 6.44 13.04
CA GLY A 120 13.63 7.45 12.64
C GLY A 120 15.09 6.96 12.62
N ILE A 121 15.36 5.69 12.98
CA ILE A 121 16.69 5.09 13.12
C ILE A 121 17.46 5.09 11.80
N PHE A 122 16.78 4.99 10.66
CA PHE A 122 17.46 5.02 9.37
C PHE A 122 17.82 6.43 8.90
N GLN A 123 17.10 7.47 9.36
CA GLN A 123 17.37 8.85 8.98
C GLN A 123 18.39 9.53 9.92
N SER A 124 18.34 9.25 11.22
CA SER A 124 19.32 9.80 12.18
C SER A 124 20.75 9.32 11.94
N ASN A 125 20.92 8.15 11.30
CA ASN A 125 22.22 7.63 10.89
C ASN A 125 22.73 8.19 9.54
N LEU A 126 21.88 8.86 8.75
CA LEU A 126 22.22 9.33 7.39
C LEU A 126 22.52 10.84 7.29
N GLY A 127 22.32 11.61 8.37
CA GLY A 127 22.57 13.06 8.41
C GLY A 127 21.62 13.89 7.52
N ASP A 128 21.81 15.22 7.49
CA ASP A 128 20.95 16.22 6.81
C ASP A 128 20.72 15.98 5.31
N ASN A 129 21.39 15.01 4.69
CA ASN A 129 21.23 14.61 3.30
C ASN A 129 20.12 13.57 3.05
N ALA A 130 19.18 13.36 3.98
CA ALA A 130 18.00 12.50 3.73
C ALA A 130 17.05 13.03 2.63
N GLN A 131 17.29 14.24 2.11
CA GLN A 131 16.70 14.73 0.86
C GLN A 131 17.36 14.15 -0.40
N ALA A 132 18.46 13.40 -0.29
CA ALA A 132 19.11 12.78 -1.42
C ALA A 132 18.18 11.73 -2.01
N HIS A 133 17.55 12.11 -3.13
CA HIS A 133 17.08 11.25 -4.19
C HIS A 133 17.43 9.79 -3.94
N TYR A 134 16.42 8.99 -3.59
CA TYR A 134 16.50 7.53 -3.67
C TYR A 134 16.84 7.18 -5.13
N ALA A 135 18.13 7.21 -5.47
CA ALA A 135 18.66 6.71 -6.71
C ALA A 135 18.59 5.18 -6.61
N THR A 136 17.39 4.66 -6.83
CA THR A 136 16.92 3.30 -6.54
C THR A 136 17.77 2.18 -7.16
N ASN A 137 18.63 2.51 -8.12
CA ASN A 137 19.27 1.51 -8.97
C ASN A 137 20.69 1.13 -8.55
N SER A 138 21.42 1.95 -7.77
CA SER A 138 22.85 1.65 -7.52
C SER A 138 23.06 0.47 -6.57
N ASN A 139 22.16 0.28 -5.59
CA ASN A 139 22.38 -0.70 -4.53
C ASN A 139 21.55 -1.99 -4.68
N ARG A 140 20.51 -2.00 -5.53
CA ARG A 140 19.67 -3.19 -5.74
C ARG A 140 20.46 -4.36 -6.32
N GLN A 141 21.31 -4.09 -7.31
CA GLN A 141 22.11 -5.13 -7.96
C GLN A 141 23.10 -5.77 -6.99
N ASP A 142 23.74 -4.97 -6.13
CA ASP A 142 24.66 -5.48 -5.13
C ASP A 142 23.92 -6.26 -4.03
N PHE A 143 22.74 -5.79 -3.63
CA PHE A 143 21.86 -6.50 -2.69
C PHE A 143 21.41 -7.86 -3.25
N GLU A 144 20.90 -7.91 -4.48
CA GLU A 144 20.46 -9.15 -5.14
C GLU A 144 21.63 -10.12 -5.36
N ARG A 145 22.82 -9.60 -5.66
CA ARG A 145 24.06 -10.40 -5.75
C ARG A 145 24.40 -11.05 -4.40
N ALA A 146 24.31 -10.30 -3.31
CA ALA A 146 24.55 -10.82 -1.96
C ALA A 146 23.45 -11.79 -1.51
N LEU A 147 22.20 -11.54 -1.89
CA LEU A 147 21.04 -12.39 -1.62
C LEU A 147 21.08 -13.70 -2.43
N GLY A 148 21.75 -13.71 -3.59
CA GLY A 148 21.87 -14.85 -4.50
C GLY A 148 20.67 -15.05 -5.42
N ARG A 149 19.72 -14.11 -5.46
CA ARG A 149 18.54 -14.10 -6.33
C ARG A 149 17.97 -12.70 -6.47
N GLY A 150 17.13 -12.48 -7.49
CA GLY A 150 16.36 -11.25 -7.62
C GLY A 150 15.31 -11.10 -6.52
N THR A 151 14.97 -9.84 -6.17
CA THR A 151 13.81 -9.58 -5.32
C THR A 151 12.53 -9.73 -6.12
N LEU A 152 11.44 -10.11 -5.45
CA LEU A 152 10.11 -10.11 -6.05
C LEU A 152 9.62 -8.67 -6.22
N ASP A 153 8.78 -8.46 -7.22
CA ASP A 153 8.00 -7.24 -7.41
C ASP A 153 6.66 -7.43 -6.71
N GLU A 154 6.48 -6.75 -5.58
CA GLU A 154 5.28 -6.84 -4.76
C GLU A 154 4.03 -6.38 -5.51
N LEU A 155 4.14 -5.33 -6.33
CA LEU A 155 3.02 -4.77 -7.09
C LEU A 155 2.53 -5.76 -8.14
N ALA A 156 3.46 -6.48 -8.77
CA ALA A 156 3.12 -7.58 -9.67
C ALA A 156 2.38 -8.71 -8.96
N LEU A 157 2.77 -9.07 -7.73
CA LEU A 157 2.09 -10.12 -6.94
C LEU A 157 0.67 -9.73 -6.52
N TYR A 158 0.46 -8.47 -6.13
CA TYR A 158 -0.89 -7.97 -5.81
C TYR A 158 -1.77 -7.92 -7.07
N ALA A 159 -1.22 -7.43 -8.19
CA ALA A 159 -1.93 -7.38 -9.46
C ALA A 159 -2.34 -8.78 -9.93
N ASP A 160 -1.43 -9.76 -9.83
CA ASP A 160 -1.71 -11.15 -10.15
C ASP A 160 -2.79 -11.75 -9.25
N THR A 161 -2.75 -11.46 -7.95
CA THR A 161 -3.77 -11.94 -6.99
C THR A 161 -5.15 -11.38 -7.31
N GLN A 162 -5.24 -10.09 -7.63
CA GLN A 162 -6.49 -9.47 -8.08
C GLN A 162 -6.99 -10.14 -9.36
N ARG A 163 -6.11 -10.29 -10.36
CA ARG A 163 -6.44 -10.91 -11.65
C ARG A 163 -6.98 -12.32 -11.48
N ARG A 164 -6.29 -13.18 -10.73
CA ARG A 164 -6.75 -14.55 -10.45
C ARG A 164 -8.15 -14.57 -9.81
N SER A 165 -8.42 -13.67 -8.86
CA SER A 165 -9.75 -13.61 -8.25
C SER A 165 -10.86 -13.17 -9.23
N LEU A 166 -10.54 -12.36 -10.24
CA LEU A 166 -11.47 -11.98 -11.29
C LEU A 166 -11.70 -13.13 -12.28
N GLU A 167 -10.62 -13.84 -12.66
CA GLU A 167 -10.68 -15.04 -13.49
C GLU A 167 -11.54 -16.12 -12.82
N ASP A 168 -11.32 -16.39 -11.52
CA ASP A 168 -12.13 -17.32 -10.73
C ASP A 168 -13.61 -16.90 -10.68
N CYS A 169 -13.90 -15.61 -10.49
CA CYS A 169 -15.27 -15.08 -10.53
C CYS A 169 -15.93 -15.32 -11.90
N ALA A 170 -15.20 -15.06 -12.98
CA ALA A 170 -15.71 -15.21 -14.33
C ALA A 170 -16.02 -16.69 -14.65
N GLU A 171 -15.14 -17.60 -14.24
CA GLU A 171 -15.34 -19.04 -14.40
C GLU A 171 -16.58 -19.51 -13.62
N VAL A 172 -16.70 -19.15 -12.34
CA VAL A 172 -17.80 -19.58 -11.48
C VAL A 172 -19.16 -19.00 -11.91
N LEU A 173 -19.17 -17.79 -12.47
CA LEU A 173 -20.38 -17.15 -12.99
C LEU A 173 -20.68 -17.53 -14.45
N GLU A 174 -19.87 -18.39 -15.08
CA GLU A 174 -20.01 -18.80 -16.48
C GLU A 174 -20.05 -17.59 -17.46
N LEU A 175 -19.25 -16.55 -17.17
CA LEU A 175 -19.14 -15.36 -18.02
C LEU A 175 -18.37 -15.75 -19.29
N ASN A 176 -19.07 -15.85 -20.42
CA ASN A 176 -18.42 -16.08 -21.71
C ASN A 176 -17.64 -14.83 -22.13
N GLU A 177 -16.36 -15.01 -22.50
CA GLU A 177 -15.63 -13.96 -23.21
C GLU A 177 -16.34 -13.70 -24.55
N SER A 178 -16.79 -12.46 -24.75
CA SER A 178 -17.40 -12.01 -26.01
C SER A 178 -16.32 -11.63 -27.02
#